data_AF-A0A1V4B3K5-F1
#
_entry.id   AF-A0A1V4B3K5-F1
#
_cell.length_a   1.000
_cell.length_b   1.000
_cell.length_c   1.000
_cell.angle_alpha   90.00
_cell.angle_beta   90.00
_cell.angle_gamma   90.00
#
_symmetry.space_group_name_H-M   'P 1'
#
loop_
_entity.id
_entity.type
_entity.pdbx_description
1 polymer ?
#
loop_
_entity_poly.entity_id
_entity_poly.type
_entity_poly.pdbx_seq_one_letter_code
_entity_poly.pdbx_strand_id
1 'polypeptide(L)'
;MARKNKKTLSKRSLRTNLRRDVKALGDRTKSSANSSIAIGLLANASGLTGHGHTIAIGVNATTASDAIDAIALGHNAFASSNYSISIGYGIKANEASVVIGNNGTGSFVQSGQTTTVAKGSVIIGDKAWVGDTVEKSKAGNGNEAEGNWTFNS
;
A
#
# COMPACT_ATOMS: atom_id res chain seq x y z
N MET A 1 -48.78 16.14 38.21
CA MET A 1 -47.35 16.52 38.09
C MET A 1 -46.57 15.31 37.58
N ALA A 2 -46.36 15.13 36.27
CA ALA A 2 -45.38 15.80 35.41
C ALA A 2 -43.93 15.26 35.56
N ARG A 3 -43.61 14.31 34.67
CA ARG A 3 -42.31 13.97 34.04
C ARG A 3 -41.11 13.58 34.93
N LYS A 4 -40.93 12.26 35.12
CA LYS A 4 -39.60 11.62 35.25
C LYS A 4 -38.77 11.96 34.01
N ASN A 5 -37.76 12.80 34.17
CA ASN A 5 -36.84 13.19 33.11
C ASN A 5 -35.88 12.04 32.82
N LYS A 6 -36.33 11.07 32.00
CA LYS A 6 -35.44 10.13 31.30
C LYS A 6 -34.60 10.94 30.31
N LYS A 7 -33.57 11.64 30.81
CA LYS A 7 -32.36 11.90 30.01
C LYS A 7 -31.60 10.57 29.88
N THR A 8 -32.24 9.60 29.25
CA THR A 8 -31.56 8.63 28.39
C THR A 8 -31.06 9.39 27.17
N LEU A 9 -30.14 10.34 27.39
CA LEU A 9 -29.28 10.83 26.33
C LEU A 9 -28.30 9.69 26.06
N SER A 10 -28.71 8.85 25.13
CA SER A 10 -27.86 8.09 24.22
C SER A 10 -26.55 7.61 24.83
N LYS A 11 -26.58 6.46 25.50
CA LYS A 11 -25.39 5.58 25.62
C LYS A 11 -24.80 5.18 24.24
N ARG A 12 -25.35 5.68 23.13
CA ARG A 12 -24.84 5.58 21.76
C ARG A 12 -23.89 6.74 21.36
N SER A 13 -23.77 7.80 22.16
CA SER A 13 -22.97 9.00 21.85
C SER A 13 -21.82 9.23 22.83
N LEU A 14 -21.28 8.17 23.42
CA LEU A 14 -19.90 8.14 23.95
C LEU A 14 -19.02 7.30 23.01
N ARG A 15 -19.24 7.40 21.69
CA ARG A 15 -18.21 6.98 20.75
C ARG A 15 -17.03 7.90 21.00
N THR A 16 -15.94 7.32 21.45
CA THR A 16 -14.66 7.97 21.73
C THR A 16 -14.37 9.05 20.69
N ASN A 17 -14.04 10.26 21.17
CA ASN A 17 -13.54 11.39 20.40
C ASN A 17 -12.14 11.09 19.81
N LEU A 18 -11.96 9.97 19.11
CA LEU A 18 -10.90 9.89 18.10
C LEU A 18 -11.50 10.54 16.86
N ARG A 19 -11.07 11.77 16.55
CA ARG A 19 -11.34 12.38 15.25
C ARG A 19 -10.75 11.46 14.19
N ARG A 20 -11.61 10.69 13.51
CA ARG A 20 -11.20 9.86 12.38
C ARG A 20 -11.37 10.69 11.13
N ASP A 21 -10.27 11.17 10.61
CA ASP A 21 -10.25 12.05 9.44
C ASP A 21 -10.30 11.23 8.14
N VAL A 22 -11.42 10.55 7.91
CA VAL A 22 -11.63 9.63 6.78
C VAL A 22 -12.24 10.35 5.58
N LYS A 23 -11.77 10.06 4.37
CA LYS A 23 -12.32 10.62 3.12
C LYS A 23 -12.58 9.51 2.11
N ALA A 24 -13.81 9.43 1.59
CA ALA A 24 -14.21 8.48 0.55
C ALA A 24 -14.94 9.23 -0.57
N LEU A 25 -14.50 9.06 -1.83
CA LEU A 25 -15.12 9.71 -3.00
C LEU A 25 -15.13 8.77 -4.21
N GLY A 26 -16.32 8.34 -4.63
CA GLY A 26 -16.51 7.47 -5.80
C GLY A 26 -17.51 6.35 -5.52
N ASP A 27 -18.04 5.72 -6.58
CA ASP A 27 -18.96 4.59 -6.42
C ASP A 27 -18.26 3.40 -5.76
N ARG A 28 -18.96 2.76 -4.81
CA ARG A 28 -18.45 1.62 -4.03
C ARG A 28 -17.07 1.82 -3.38
N THR A 29 -16.72 3.06 -3.06
CA THR A 29 -15.49 3.37 -2.32
C THR A 29 -15.57 2.94 -0.86
N LYS A 30 -14.43 2.52 -0.31
CA LYS A 30 -14.29 2.18 1.10
C LYS A 30 -13.06 2.85 1.70
N SER A 31 -13.28 3.67 2.71
CA SER A 31 -12.22 4.24 3.54
C SER A 31 -12.58 3.93 4.99
N SER A 32 -11.82 3.05 5.66
CA SER A 32 -12.17 2.57 7.00
C SER A 32 -11.08 2.75 8.04
N ALA A 33 -9.86 3.08 7.63
CA ALA A 33 -8.74 3.31 8.54
C ALA A 33 -8.70 4.75 9.05
N ASN A 34 -8.02 5.00 10.17
CA ASN A 34 -7.88 6.36 10.71
C ASN A 34 -7.08 7.24 9.74
N SER A 35 -7.55 8.45 9.46
CA SER A 35 -6.87 9.37 8.54
C SER A 35 -6.67 8.79 7.13
N SER A 36 -7.58 7.92 6.68
CA SER A 36 -7.52 7.31 5.35
C SER A 36 -8.18 8.14 4.26
N ILE A 37 -7.71 7.95 3.03
CA ILE A 37 -8.25 8.58 1.82
C ILE A 37 -8.50 7.49 0.78
N ALA A 38 -9.74 7.30 0.36
CA ALA A 38 -10.14 6.44 -0.76
C ALA A 38 -10.83 7.27 -1.86
N ILE A 39 -10.28 7.32 -3.07
CA ILE A 39 -10.84 8.10 -4.18
C ILE A 39 -10.84 7.27 -5.47
N GLY A 40 -12.01 7.11 -6.11
CA GLY A 40 -12.18 6.37 -7.37
C GLY A 40 -13.10 5.17 -7.24
N LEU A 41 -13.72 4.71 -8.34
CA LEU A 41 -14.61 3.53 -8.33
C LEU A 41 -13.92 2.34 -7.65
N LEU A 42 -14.55 1.73 -6.64
CA LEU A 42 -14.01 0.58 -5.89
C LEU A 42 -12.70 0.83 -5.12
N ALA A 43 -12.25 2.08 -4.97
CA ALA A 43 -11.05 2.37 -4.19
C ALA A 43 -11.22 1.94 -2.73
N ASN A 44 -10.21 1.30 -2.16
CA ASN A 44 -10.26 0.71 -0.82
C ASN A 44 -9.03 1.08 0.04
N ALA A 45 -9.19 2.07 0.91
CA ALA A 45 -8.20 2.42 1.94
C ALA A 45 -8.61 1.80 3.29
N SER A 46 -8.30 0.51 3.45
CA SER A 46 -8.77 -0.30 4.59
C SER A 46 -7.72 -0.66 5.64
N GLY A 47 -6.60 0.07 5.70
CA GLY A 47 -5.50 -0.17 6.64
C GLY A 47 -5.88 -0.31 8.13
N LEU A 48 -4.88 -0.60 8.97
CA LEU A 48 -5.08 -0.98 10.36
C LEU A 48 -5.96 0.04 11.11
N THR A 49 -7.09 -0.41 11.66
CA THR A 49 -7.98 0.46 12.43
C THR A 49 -7.25 0.98 13.67
N GLY A 50 -7.18 2.30 13.86
CA GLY A 50 -6.40 2.90 14.95
C GLY A 50 -5.14 3.63 14.48
N HIS A 51 -4.46 3.10 13.45
CA HIS A 51 -3.12 3.54 13.03
C HIS A 51 -2.96 3.68 11.50
N GLY A 52 -3.98 3.36 10.70
CA GLY A 52 -3.84 3.19 9.26
C GLY A 52 -4.00 4.47 8.45
N HIS A 53 -3.00 5.35 8.48
CA HIS A 53 -2.89 6.52 7.58
C HIS A 53 -2.65 6.04 6.13
N THR A 54 -3.70 5.54 5.50
CA THR A 54 -3.61 4.87 4.19
C THR A 54 -4.29 5.67 3.09
N ILE A 55 -3.71 5.64 1.90
CA ILE A 55 -4.19 6.37 0.73
C ILE A 55 -4.41 5.36 -0.40
N ALA A 56 -5.62 5.34 -0.96
CA ALA A 56 -5.99 4.55 -2.13
C ALA A 56 -6.67 5.48 -3.15
N ILE A 57 -6.00 5.80 -4.25
CA ILE A 57 -6.54 6.72 -5.27
C ILE A 57 -6.45 6.07 -6.64
N GLY A 58 -7.58 5.88 -7.30
CA GLY A 58 -7.69 5.21 -8.59
C GLY A 58 -8.79 4.17 -8.58
N VAL A 59 -9.20 3.72 -9.76
CA VAL A 59 -10.20 2.65 -9.88
C VAL A 59 -9.62 1.36 -9.32
N ASN A 60 -10.29 0.76 -8.34
CA ASN A 60 -9.86 -0.46 -7.65
C ASN A 60 -8.45 -0.36 -7.01
N ALA A 61 -7.96 0.85 -6.72
CA ALA A 61 -6.75 1.05 -5.92
C ALA A 61 -6.99 0.56 -4.49
N THR A 62 -6.07 -0.21 -3.92
CA THR A 62 -6.28 -0.88 -2.63
C THR A 62 -5.05 -0.80 -1.72
N THR A 63 -5.29 -0.61 -0.42
CA THR A 63 -4.30 -0.88 0.63
C THR A 63 -4.71 -2.12 1.43
N ALA A 64 -3.74 -2.91 1.88
CA ALA A 64 -4.02 -4.08 2.71
C ALA A 64 -4.68 -3.69 4.04
N SER A 65 -5.47 -4.60 4.62
CA SER A 65 -6.31 -4.31 5.80
C SER A 65 -5.53 -4.06 7.09
N ASP A 66 -4.32 -4.58 7.16
CA ASP A 66 -3.36 -4.47 8.26
C ASP A 66 -2.28 -3.43 7.98
N ALA A 67 -2.29 -2.80 6.80
CA ALA A 67 -1.26 -1.84 6.41
C ALA A 67 -1.35 -0.54 7.21
N ILE A 68 -0.18 -0.04 7.59
CA ILE A 68 0.07 1.26 8.21
C ILE A 68 0.87 2.11 7.21
N ASP A 69 0.50 3.38 7.05
CA ASP A 69 1.21 4.35 6.20
C ASP A 69 1.43 3.88 4.74
N ALA A 70 0.46 3.14 4.20
CA ALA A 70 0.51 2.59 2.85
C ALA A 70 -0.20 3.47 1.81
N ILE A 71 0.37 3.55 0.61
CA ILE A 71 -0.09 4.43 -0.46
C ILE A 71 -0.25 3.62 -1.75
N ALA A 72 -1.47 3.51 -2.27
CA ALA A 72 -1.79 2.91 -3.56
C ALA A 72 -2.41 3.97 -4.50
N LEU A 73 -1.73 4.29 -5.59
CA LEU A 73 -2.17 5.28 -6.57
C LEU A 73 -2.22 4.64 -7.95
N GLY A 74 -3.35 4.70 -8.65
CA GLY A 74 -3.53 4.17 -10.01
C GLY A 74 -4.51 2.99 -10.08
N HIS A 75 -4.91 2.64 -11.31
CA HIS A 75 -5.89 1.58 -11.54
C HIS A 75 -5.32 0.21 -11.15
N ASN A 76 -6.00 -0.52 -10.26
CA ASN A 76 -5.53 -1.79 -9.67
C ASN A 76 -4.19 -1.71 -8.91
N ALA A 77 -3.74 -0.53 -8.46
CA ALA A 77 -2.55 -0.41 -7.61
C ALA A 77 -2.81 -1.07 -6.24
N PHE A 78 -1.84 -1.83 -5.72
CA PHE A 78 -1.97 -2.53 -4.44
C PHE A 78 -0.76 -2.31 -3.53
N ALA A 79 -0.94 -1.52 -2.47
CA ALA A 79 0.04 -1.36 -1.41
C ALA A 79 -0.22 -2.41 -0.32
N SER A 80 0.54 -3.51 -0.34
CA SER A 80 0.16 -4.76 0.32
C SER A 80 0.66 -4.92 1.75
N SER A 81 1.41 -3.97 2.30
CA SER A 81 1.97 -4.04 3.65
C SER A 81 2.31 -2.65 4.20
N ASN A 82 2.87 -2.60 5.40
CA ASN A 82 3.27 -1.36 6.08
C ASN A 82 4.30 -0.59 5.26
N TYR A 83 4.17 0.73 5.23
CA TYR A 83 5.09 1.67 4.57
C TYR A 83 5.27 1.41 3.07
N SER A 84 4.35 0.66 2.44
CA SER A 84 4.42 0.30 1.03
C SER A 84 3.81 1.40 0.16
N ILE A 85 4.48 1.73 -0.95
CA ILE A 85 4.05 2.75 -1.90
C ILE A 85 3.97 2.12 -3.28
N SER A 86 2.78 2.11 -3.86
CA SER A 86 2.47 1.52 -5.16
C SER A 86 1.84 2.59 -6.05
N ILE A 87 2.58 3.11 -7.04
CA ILE A 87 2.11 4.14 -7.98
C ILE A 87 2.08 3.64 -9.44
N GLY A 88 0.89 3.42 -9.99
CA GLY A 88 0.63 3.13 -11.40
C GLY A 88 -0.39 2.00 -11.63
N TYR A 89 -0.33 1.33 -12.77
CA TYR A 89 -1.36 0.37 -13.20
C TYR A 89 -1.00 -1.07 -12.82
N GLY A 90 -1.87 -1.74 -12.05
CA GLY A 90 -1.78 -3.19 -11.81
C GLY A 90 -0.52 -3.66 -11.07
N ILE A 91 0.08 -2.78 -10.28
CA ILE A 91 1.33 -3.03 -9.57
C ILE A 91 1.07 -3.37 -8.10
N LYS A 92 2.03 -4.05 -7.47
CA LYS A 92 2.00 -4.40 -6.05
C LYS A 92 3.31 -4.03 -5.36
N ALA A 93 3.23 -3.29 -4.26
CA ALA A 93 4.36 -2.99 -3.38
C ALA A 93 4.24 -3.78 -2.07
N ASN A 94 5.35 -4.37 -1.62
CA ASN A 94 5.47 -5.09 -0.35
C ASN A 94 5.98 -4.15 0.77
N GLU A 95 6.24 -4.71 1.96
CA GLU A 95 6.64 -3.95 3.15
C GLU A 95 7.82 -3.00 2.89
N ALA A 96 7.65 -1.73 3.26
CA ALA A 96 8.63 -0.67 3.11
C ALA A 96 9.21 -0.51 1.69
N SER A 97 8.54 -1.02 0.66
CA SER A 97 9.00 -0.89 -0.74
C SER A 97 8.24 0.19 -1.49
N VAL A 98 8.88 0.75 -2.50
CA VAL A 98 8.29 1.72 -3.42
C VAL A 98 8.31 1.14 -4.83
N VAL A 99 7.15 1.04 -5.47
CA VAL A 99 7.00 0.55 -6.84
C VAL A 99 6.27 1.60 -7.66
N ILE A 100 6.89 2.07 -8.74
CA ILE A 100 6.33 3.08 -9.64
C ILE A 100 6.39 2.55 -11.07
N GLY A 101 5.24 2.34 -11.73
CA GLY A 101 5.21 1.80 -13.09
C GLY A 101 3.86 1.27 -13.56
N ASN A 102 3.83 0.68 -14.75
CA ASN A 102 2.66 0.03 -15.34
C ASN A 102 2.97 -1.46 -15.52
N ASN A 103 2.05 -2.35 -15.14
CA ASN A 103 2.20 -3.80 -15.28
C ASN A 103 3.56 -4.34 -14.73
N GLY A 104 4.15 -3.60 -13.79
CA GLY A 104 5.41 -3.88 -13.12
C GLY A 104 5.15 -4.65 -11.85
N THR A 105 5.40 -5.94 -11.90
CA THR A 105 5.31 -6.77 -10.70
C THR A 105 6.51 -6.56 -9.81
N GLY A 106 6.38 -5.55 -8.95
CA GLY A 106 7.11 -5.45 -7.69
C GLY A 106 6.70 -6.50 -6.66
N SER A 107 6.03 -7.60 -7.07
CA SER A 107 5.71 -8.80 -6.28
C SER A 107 4.94 -9.80 -7.17
N PHE A 108 5.63 -10.73 -7.86
CA PHE A 108 5.00 -12.01 -8.26
C PHE A 108 5.44 -13.08 -7.26
N VAL A 109 4.48 -13.73 -6.62
CA VAL A 109 4.66 -15.11 -6.16
C VAL A 109 4.52 -15.97 -7.40
N GLN A 110 5.64 -16.37 -8.02
CA GLN A 110 5.64 -17.52 -8.90
C GLN A 110 5.58 -18.76 -8.01
N SER A 111 4.60 -19.63 -8.26
CA SER A 111 4.46 -20.95 -7.63
C SER A 111 5.83 -21.61 -7.43
N GLY A 112 6.33 -21.61 -6.20
CA GLY A 112 7.55 -22.31 -5.79
C GLY A 112 8.86 -21.50 -5.74
N GLN A 113 8.87 -20.18 -5.98
CA GLN A 113 10.07 -19.34 -5.82
C GLN A 113 9.72 -18.01 -5.12
N THR A 114 10.32 -17.78 -3.94
CA THR A 114 10.19 -16.54 -3.15
C THR A 114 11.12 -15.47 -3.71
N THR A 115 10.68 -14.66 -4.67
CA THR A 115 11.36 -13.39 -4.98
C THR A 115 10.57 -12.25 -4.38
N THR A 116 10.72 -12.10 -3.06
CA THR A 116 10.34 -10.87 -2.38
C THR A 116 11.15 -9.73 -2.96
N VAL A 117 10.48 -8.75 -3.53
CA VAL A 117 11.03 -7.38 -3.61
C VAL A 117 11.47 -7.05 -2.20
N ALA A 118 12.79 -6.87 -2.03
CA ALA A 118 13.41 -6.73 -0.72
C ALA A 118 12.66 -5.68 0.09
N LYS A 119 12.42 -5.93 1.37
CA LYS A 119 11.93 -4.88 2.26
C LYS A 119 12.83 -3.66 2.11
N GLY A 120 12.25 -2.48 1.86
CA GLY A 120 13.05 -1.26 1.65
C GLY A 120 13.51 -0.99 0.22
N SER A 121 13.14 -1.79 -0.77
CA SER A 121 13.57 -1.59 -2.17
C SER A 121 12.74 -0.56 -2.93
N VAL A 122 13.33 0.00 -3.97
CA VAL A 122 12.69 0.95 -4.89
C VAL A 122 12.75 0.38 -6.31
N ILE A 123 11.59 0.28 -6.96
CA ILE A 123 11.42 -0.21 -8.33
C ILE A 123 10.74 0.88 -9.14
N ILE A 124 11.37 1.30 -10.25
CA ILE A 124 10.84 2.34 -11.14
C ILE A 124 10.94 1.85 -12.58
N GLY A 125 9.82 1.82 -13.31
CA GLY A 125 9.78 1.50 -14.74
C GLY A 125 8.62 0.57 -15.15
N ASP A 126 8.34 0.50 -16.45
CA ASP A 126 7.42 -0.49 -17.02
C ASP A 126 8.05 -1.88 -16.89
N LYS A 127 7.34 -2.82 -16.25
CA LYS A 127 7.83 -4.20 -16.01
C LYS A 127 9.15 -4.30 -15.25
N ALA A 128 9.58 -3.23 -14.57
CA ALA A 128 10.81 -3.24 -13.79
C ALA A 128 10.70 -4.24 -12.63
N TRP A 129 11.77 -4.99 -12.39
CA TRP A 129 11.86 -6.02 -11.34
C TRP A 129 13.18 -5.88 -10.60
N VAL A 130 13.13 -6.03 -9.27
CA VAL A 130 14.31 -6.24 -8.43
C VAL A 130 14.22 -7.67 -7.91
N GLY A 131 15.05 -8.54 -8.49
CA GLY A 131 15.24 -9.92 -8.06
C GLY A 131 16.48 -10.05 -7.18
N ASP A 132 16.30 -10.79 -6.08
CA ASP A 132 17.29 -11.34 -5.13
C ASP A 132 17.77 -10.44 -3.98
N THR A 133 17.31 -10.75 -2.76
CA THR A 133 18.11 -10.59 -1.55
C THR A 133 18.21 -11.95 -0.86
N VAL A 134 19.30 -12.64 -1.19
CA VAL A 134 19.95 -13.74 -0.47
C VAL A 134 19.34 -15.15 -0.67
N GLU A 135 19.71 -15.82 -1.77
CA GLU A 135 20.34 -17.17 -1.73
C GLU A 135 21.25 -17.43 -2.94
N LYS A 136 22.40 -16.73 -3.05
CA LYS A 136 23.61 -17.25 -3.72
C LYS A 136 24.93 -16.51 -3.46
N SER A 137 25.13 -15.92 -2.28
CA SER A 137 26.49 -15.62 -1.78
C SER A 137 27.27 -16.88 -1.34
N LYS A 138 26.75 -18.09 -1.64
CA LYS A 138 27.46 -19.38 -1.52
C LYS A 138 27.76 -20.03 -2.89
N ALA A 139 27.97 -19.23 -3.93
CA ALA A 139 28.67 -19.69 -5.13
C ALA A 139 29.76 -18.68 -5.46
N GLY A 140 31.02 -19.10 -5.26
CA GLY A 140 32.31 -18.57 -5.73
C GLY A 140 32.44 -17.10 -6.16
N ASN A 141 33.47 -16.43 -5.63
CA ASN A 141 34.07 -15.18 -6.12
C ASN A 141 33.80 -14.89 -7.61
N GLY A 142 33.17 -13.75 -7.92
CA GLY A 142 33.26 -13.17 -9.27
C GLY A 142 32.03 -12.48 -9.86
N ASN A 143 31.24 -11.73 -9.09
CA ASN A 143 30.16 -10.90 -9.65
C ASN A 143 30.28 -9.43 -9.22
N GLU A 144 31.33 -8.76 -9.67
CA GLU A 144 31.27 -7.31 -9.85
C GLU A 144 30.84 -7.05 -11.30
N ALA A 145 29.72 -6.37 -11.48
CA ALA A 145 29.31 -5.91 -12.79
C ALA A 145 30.21 -4.75 -13.21
N GLU A 146 31.32 -5.07 -13.88
CA GLU A 146 32.18 -4.12 -14.59
C GLU A 146 31.37 -3.48 -15.72
N GLY A 147 30.67 -2.39 -15.41
CA GLY A 147 30.06 -1.53 -16.42
C GLY A 147 31.17 -0.90 -17.27
N ASN A 148 31.17 -1.13 -18.58
CA ASN A 148 32.06 -0.46 -19.51
C ASN A 148 31.51 0.96 -19.77
N TRP A 149 32.02 1.96 -19.06
CA TRP A 149 31.64 3.36 -19.24
C TRP A 149 32.48 3.98 -20.37
N THR A 150 32.01 3.90 -21.61
CA THR A 150 32.55 4.73 -22.69
C THR A 150 31.99 6.14 -22.58
N PHE A 151 32.80 7.08 -22.10
CA PHE A 151 32.54 8.51 -22.27
C PHE A 151 33.10 8.93 -23.63
N ASN A 152 32.23 9.22 -24.60
CA ASN A 152 32.67 9.96 -25.79
C ASN A 152 32.90 11.41 -25.39
N SER A 153 34.15 11.87 -25.52
CA SER A 153 34.58 13.27 -25.42
C SER A 153 34.10 14.10 -26.60
#